data_AF-A0A8J3ZKU1-F1
#
_entry.id   AF-A0A8J3ZKU1-F1
#
_cell.length_a   1.000
_cell.length_b   1.000
_cell.length_c   1.000
_cell.angle_alpha   90.00
_cell.angle_beta   90.00
_cell.angle_gamma   90.00
#
_symmetry.space_group_name_H-M   'P 1'
#
loop_
_entity.id
_entity.type
_entity.pdbx_description
1 polymer ?
#
loop_
_entity_poly.entity_id
_entity_poly.type
_entity_poly.pdbx_seq_one_letter_code
_entity_poly.pdbx_strand_id
1 'polypeptide(L)'
;MVVASLTVLRAPGYGYSLLETLSEAGFEVEANTLYPLLRRLEAQGLLTSSWNTDEARPRKFYRTTEYGDSIAAALRTEWTRLDRAVTDLDTPDTPGSTQ
;
A
#
# COMPACT_ATOMS: atom_id res chain seq x y z
N MET A 1 2.38 -3.75 -2.48
CA MET A 1 1.64 -2.69 -3.20
C MET A 1 0.34 -2.27 -2.54
N VAL A 2 -0.59 -3.17 -2.16
CA VAL A 2 -1.86 -2.77 -1.49
C VAL A 2 -1.63 -1.87 -0.27
N VAL A 3 -0.81 -2.32 0.69
CA VAL A 3 -0.49 -1.53 1.90
C VAL A 3 0.15 -0.19 1.55
N ALA A 4 1.06 -0.17 0.56
CA ALA A 4 1.69 1.07 0.09
C ALA A 4 0.67 2.04 -0.50
N SER A 5 -0.21 1.57 -1.41
CA SER A 5 -1.27 2.40 -2.00
C SER A 5 -2.23 2.94 -0.94
N LEU A 6 -2.68 2.11 0.01
CA LEU A 6 -3.55 2.54 1.10
C LEU A 6 -2.85 3.53 2.04
N THR A 7 -1.54 3.39 2.24
CA THR A 7 -0.76 4.30 3.10
C THR A 7 -0.58 5.67 2.45
N VAL A 8 -0.20 5.71 1.17
CA VAL A 8 -0.02 6.97 0.43
C VAL A 8 -1.36 7.71 0.29
N LEU A 9 -2.44 6.99 -0.02
CA LEU A 9 -3.78 7.55 -0.22
C LEU A 9 -4.52 7.92 1.09
N ARG A 10 -3.86 7.87 2.25
CA ARG A 10 -4.41 8.50 3.48
C ARG A 10 -4.65 9.99 3.27
N ALA A 11 -3.77 10.63 2.51
CA ALA A 11 -4.00 11.93 1.90
C ALA A 11 -4.69 11.74 0.55
N PRO A 12 -5.77 12.49 0.24
CA PRO A 12 -6.41 12.43 -1.07
C PRO A 12 -5.40 12.66 -2.21
N GLY A 13 -5.43 11.81 -3.23
CA GLY A 13 -4.45 11.88 -4.31
C GLY A 13 -4.95 11.34 -5.65
N TYR A 14 -4.34 11.81 -6.73
CA TYR A 14 -4.61 11.31 -8.08
C TYR A 14 -3.87 10.00 -8.35
N GLY A 15 -4.44 9.14 -9.19
CA GLY A 15 -3.80 7.87 -9.56
C GLY A 15 -2.42 8.03 -10.21
N TYR A 16 -2.20 9.11 -10.97
CA TYR A 16 -0.89 9.41 -11.55
C TYR A 16 0.14 9.82 -10.49
N SER A 17 -0.21 10.72 -9.57
CA SER A 17 0.68 11.11 -8.46
C SER A 17 1.03 9.90 -7.58
N LEU A 18 0.11 8.95 -7.42
CA LEU A 18 0.38 7.70 -6.72
C LEU A 18 1.41 6.82 -7.48
N LEU A 19 1.39 6.77 -8.81
CA LEU A 19 2.43 6.05 -9.58
C LEU A 19 3.81 6.61 -9.28
N GLU A 20 3.94 7.94 -9.30
CA GLU A 20 5.20 8.65 -9.04
C GLU A 20 5.70 8.34 -7.62
N THR A 21 4.86 8.52 -6.59
CA THR A 21 5.24 8.22 -5.21
C THR A 21 5.62 6.76 -4.99
N LEU A 22 4.93 5.82 -5.65
CA LEU A 22 5.27 4.40 -5.56
C LEU A 22 6.61 4.11 -6.25
N SER A 23 6.86 4.71 -7.42
CA SER A 23 8.13 4.57 -8.14
C SER A 23 9.30 5.11 -7.33
N GLU A 24 9.15 6.29 -6.71
CA GLU A 24 10.17 6.89 -5.83
C GLU A 24 10.48 6.01 -4.61
N ALA A 25 9.49 5.28 -4.12
CA ALA A 25 9.64 4.31 -3.04
C ALA A 25 10.19 2.93 -3.51
N GLY A 26 10.57 2.79 -4.79
CA GLY A 26 11.16 1.57 -5.35
C GLY A 26 10.16 0.53 -5.85
N PHE A 27 8.87 0.87 -6.00
CA PHE A 27 7.89 -0.01 -6.62
C PHE A 27 7.87 0.18 -8.14
N GLU A 28 8.24 -0.85 -8.89
CA GLU A 28 8.04 -0.90 -10.34
C GLU A 28 6.57 -1.19 -10.64
N VAL A 29 5.76 -0.14 -10.85
CA VAL A 29 4.35 -0.29 -11.20
C VAL A 29 3.94 0.58 -12.37
N GLU A 30 3.23 -0.04 -13.31
CA GLU A 30 2.66 0.65 -14.46
C GLU A 30 1.19 1.03 -14.24
N ALA A 31 0.73 2.01 -15.02
CA ALA A 31 -0.66 2.46 -15.01
C ALA A 31 -1.67 1.31 -15.28
N ASN A 32 -1.34 0.40 -16.20
CA ASN A 32 -2.18 -0.75 -16.55
C ASN A 32 -2.42 -1.71 -15.37
N THR A 33 -1.58 -1.65 -14.33
CA THR A 33 -1.63 -2.48 -13.14
C THR A 33 -2.23 -1.71 -11.97
N LEU A 34 -1.84 -0.44 -11.81
CA LEU A 34 -2.34 0.39 -10.72
C LEU A 34 -3.84 0.68 -10.85
N TYR A 35 -4.34 1.06 -12.03
CA TYR A 35 -5.75 1.47 -12.15
C TYR A 35 -6.75 0.33 -11.90
N PRO A 36 -6.55 -0.91 -12.39
CA PRO A 36 -7.37 -2.04 -11.98
C PRO A 36 -7.28 -2.32 -10.47
N LEU A 37 -6.10 -2.18 -9.87
CA LEU A 37 -5.93 -2.33 -8.42
C LEU A 37 -6.77 -1.30 -7.65
N LEU A 38 -6.70 -0.02 -8.01
CA LEU A 38 -7.48 1.04 -7.36
C LEU A 38 -8.99 0.79 -7.46
N ARG A 39 -9.48 0.38 -8.64
CA ARG A 39 -10.89 0.01 -8.83
C ARG A 39 -11.30 -1.17 -7.95
N ARG A 40 -10.42 -2.16 -7.77
CA ARG A 40 -10.69 -3.30 -6.88
C ARG A 40 -10.74 -2.87 -5.42
N LEU A 41 -9.80 -2.05 -4.97
CA LEU A 41 -9.76 -1.55 -3.59
C LEU A 41 -10.98 -0.67 -3.28
N GLU A 42 -11.43 0.14 -4.25
CA GLU A 42 -12.68 0.89 -4.17
C GLU A 42 -13.91 -0.03 -4.07
N ALA A 43 -14.00 -1.04 -4.92
CA ALA A 43 -15.10 -2.03 -4.87
C ALA A 43 -15.14 -2.82 -3.56
N GLN A 44 -14.00 -2.96 -2.88
CA GLN A 44 -13.88 -3.58 -1.56
C GLN A 44 -14.16 -2.61 -0.39
N GLY A 45 -14.46 -1.33 -0.68
CA GLY A 45 -14.69 -0.30 0.34
C GLY A 45 -13.43 0.18 1.06
N LEU A 46 -12.24 -0.20 0.58
CA LEU A 46 -10.94 0.19 1.16
C LEU A 46 -10.51 1.59 0.69
N LEU A 47 -10.96 1.98 -0.49
CA LEU A 47 -10.82 3.34 -1.02
C LEU A 47 -12.21 3.94 -1.25
N THR A 48 -12.30 5.26 -1.09
CA THR A 48 -13.34 6.08 -1.69
C THR A 48 -12.74 6.89 -2.81
N SER A 49 -13.60 7.41 -3.67
CA SER A 49 -13.21 8.28 -4.76
C SER A 49 -14.15 9.45 -4.92
N SER A 50 -13.65 10.50 -5.55
CA SER A 50 -14.41 11.70 -5.85
C SER A 50 -13.87 12.33 -7.13
N TRP A 51 -14.73 13.08 -7.81
CA TRP A 51 -14.34 13.80 -9.01
C TRP A 51 -13.95 15.22 -8.62
N ASN A 52 -12.75 15.63 -9.01
CA ASN A 52 -12.39 17.03 -9.09
C ASN A 52 -12.92 17.57 -10.43
N THR A 53 -13.85 18.52 -10.37
CA THR A 53 -14.49 19.18 -11.52
C THR A 53 -14.03 20.62 -11.73
N ASP A 54 -13.03 21.08 -10.97
CA ASP A 54 -12.52 22.45 -11.06
C ASP A 54 -11.63 22.66 -12.31
N GLU A 55 -11.18 21.56 -12.91
CA GLU A 55 -10.40 21.56 -14.16
C GLU A 55 -11.28 21.27 -15.39
N ALA A 56 -10.81 21.72 -16.57
CA ALA A 56 -11.46 21.51 -17.87
C ALA A 56 -11.74 20.02 -18.19
N ARG A 57 -11.01 19.10 -17.55
CA ARG A 57 -11.25 17.66 -17.64
C ARG A 57 -11.41 17.10 -16.23
N PRO A 58 -12.60 16.58 -15.86
CA PRO A 58 -12.81 15.99 -14.55
C PRO A 58 -11.80 14.88 -14.26
N ARG A 59 -11.19 14.92 -13.08
CA ARG A 59 -10.21 13.91 -12.64
C ARG A 59 -10.68 13.22 -11.38
N LYS A 60 -10.57 11.90 -11.37
CA LYS A 60 -10.89 11.08 -10.19
C LYS A 60 -9.70 11.10 -9.23
N PHE A 61 -9.93 11.50 -7.98
CA PHE A 61 -8.98 11.32 -6.89
C PHE A 61 -9.48 10.24 -5.94
N TYR A 62 -8.56 9.59 -5.25
CA TYR A 62 -8.82 8.49 -4.33
C TYR A 62 -8.39 8.88 -2.93
N ARG A 63 -9.06 8.30 -1.93
CA ARG A 63 -8.69 8.41 -0.52
C ARG A 63 -8.95 7.10 0.19
N THR A 64 -8.05 6.71 1.07
CA THR A 64 -8.25 5.56 1.96
C THR A 64 -9.40 5.81 2.92
N THR A 65 -10.28 4.82 3.07
CA THR A 65 -11.39 4.86 4.04
C THR A 65 -10.89 4.44 5.42
N GLU A 66 -11.68 4.65 6.47
CA GLU A 66 -11.36 4.14 7.82
C GLU A 66 -11.21 2.61 7.81
N TYR A 67 -12.09 1.92 7.08
CA TYR A 67 -11.98 0.47 6.88
C TYR A 67 -10.68 0.10 6.16
N GLY A 68 -10.33 0.81 5.07
CA GLY A 68 -9.07 0.62 4.37
C GLY A 68 -7.84 0.82 5.26
N ASP A 69 -7.89 1.81 6.15
CA ASP A 69 -6.79 2.07 7.09
C ASP A 69 -6.64 0.94 8.13
N SER A 70 -7.77 0.43 8.66
CA SER A 70 -7.77 -0.71 9.57
C SER A 70 -7.16 -1.97 8.93
N ILE A 71 -7.46 -2.20 7.64
CA ILE A 71 -6.91 -3.32 6.88
C ILE A 71 -5.42 -3.11 6.60
N ALA A 72 -5.01 -1.89 6.25
CA ALA A 72 -3.59 -1.57 6.05
C ALA A 72 -2.77 -1.79 7.34
N ALA A 73 -3.31 -1.40 8.50
CA ALA A 73 -2.69 -1.65 9.80
C ALA A 73 -2.56 -3.15 10.10
N ALA A 74 -3.64 -3.93 9.93
CA ALA A 74 -3.63 -5.38 10.14
C ALA A 74 -2.61 -6.09 9.24
N LEU A 75 -2.57 -5.75 7.95
CA LEU A 75 -1.61 -6.32 7.00
C LEU A 75 -0.16 -5.96 7.36
N ARG A 76 0.07 -4.73 7.86
CA ARG A 76 1.41 -4.31 8.30
C ARG A 76 1.86 -5.09 9.53
N THR A 77 0.98 -5.29 10.50
CA THR A 77 1.27 -6.10 11.69
C THR A 77 1.62 -7.53 11.32
N GLU A 78 0.85 -8.15 10.41
CA GLU A 78 1.14 -9.51 9.96
C GLU A 78 2.46 -9.59 9.18
N TRP A 79 2.75 -8.61 8.34
CA TRP A 79 4.05 -8.53 7.65
C TRP A 79 5.22 -8.48 8.63
N THR A 80 5.17 -7.61 9.64
CA THR A 80 6.22 -7.52 10.67
C THR A 80 6.36 -8.82 11.45
N ARG A 81 5.25 -9.51 11.72
CA ARG A 81 5.29 -10.81 12.39
C ARG A 81 5.98 -11.88 11.55
N LEU A 82 5.68 -11.95 10.26
CA LEU A 82 6.29 -12.88 9.32
C LEU A 82 7.78 -12.60 9.14
N ASP A 83 8.15 -11.33 8.94
CA ASP A 83 9.53 -10.88 8.81
C ASP A 83 10.38 -11.28 10.03
N ARG A 84 9.83 -11.08 11.24
CA ARG A 84 10.47 -11.54 12.47
C ARG A 84 10.63 -13.06 12.52
N ALA A 85 9.57 -13.81 12.20
CA ALA A 85 9.63 -15.27 12.22
C ALA A 85 10.67 -15.82 11.24
N VAL A 86 10.78 -15.23 10.04
CA VAL A 86 11.81 -15.61 9.05
C VAL A 86 13.21 -15.25 9.55
N THR A 87 13.39 -14.05 10.10
CA THR A 87 14.67 -13.60 10.66
C THR A 87 15.14 -14.52 11.80
N ASP A 88 14.23 -14.93 12.68
CA ASP A 88 14.53 -15.85 13.79
C ASP A 88 14.96 -17.24 13.27
N LEU A 89 14.41 -17.70 12.13
CA LEU A 89 14.81 -18.96 11.48
C LEU A 89 16.16 -18.86 10.75
N ASP A 90 16.47 -17.70 10.18
CA ASP A 90 17.74 -17.45 9.46
C ASP A 90 18.91 -17.19 10.42
N THR A 91 18.66 -17.10 11.73
CA THR A 91 19.73 -17.00 12.72
C THR A 91 20.34 -18.39 12.90
N PRO A 92 21.58 -18.66 12.45
CA PRO A 92 22.20 -19.95 12.70
C PRO A 92 22.33 -20.12 14.21
N ASP A 93 21.82 -21.23 14.73
CA ASP A 93 22.19 -21.75 16.03
C ASP A 93 23.71 -21.74 16.08
N THR A 94 24.29 -20.76 16.78
CA THR A 94 25.66 -20.84 17.24
C THR A 94 25.54 -21.44 18.62
N PRO A 95 25.56 -22.77 18.78
CA PRO A 95 25.78 -23.33 20.10
C PRO A 95 27.16 -22.85 20.51
N GLY A 96 27.19 -22.06 21.58
CA GLY A 96 28.39 -21.49 22.14
C GLY A 96 29.46 -22.56 22.34
N SER A 97 30.55 -22.44 21.59
CA SER A 97 31.85 -22.95 21.99
C SER A 97 32.31 -22.14 23.21
N THR A 98 31.98 -22.66 24.39
CA THR A 98 32.58 -22.31 25.70
C THR A 98 32.22 -23.50 26.60
N GLN A 99 33.11 -24.35 27.11
CA GLN A 99 34.55 -24.29 27.37
C GLN A 99 35.05 -25.73 27.49
#